data_AF-A0A7Y2A9M1-F1
#
_entry.id   AF-A0A7Y2A9M1-F1
#
_cell.length_a   1.000
_cell.length_b   1.000
_cell.length_c   1.000
_cell.angle_alpha   90.00
_cell.angle_beta   90.00
_cell.angle_gamma   90.00
#
_symmetry.space_group_name_H-M   'P 1'
#
loop_
_entity.id
_entity.type
_entity.pdbx_description
1 polymer ?
#
loop_
_entity_poly.entity_id
_entity_poly.type
_entity_poly.pdbx_seq_one_letter_code
_entity_poly.pdbx_strand_id
1 'polypeptide(L)'
;LGNDFELFKTYYNINSFGKWEGEHYVLIRNKPDAEIMEEFDISEETLHQKKDSWRSKLLNYRNKRAKPRLDDKTQTSWNALMLKGYVDAYKTFGTKKYLDAAIKNATFIAEQQIQNDGALLHIYKDGKSSINGYLEDYAAVIDAYIALYEATLNDKWIHLAKELTEYTYSHFFDPESSMFYFTSDEDEALVARNFEYRDNVIPASNSIMAKNLYILGHHFDEPKYGETSTQMLKNVLPEIEQYPSGFSNWLDLLANHQNKFYEVVVVGEDAHEKVAEINKNYLPNILVAGDTKKSDAYLLQERYFEGETFIYVCVNNACRLPVTETEKALTFIK
;
A
#
# COMPACT_ATOMS: atom_id res chain seq x y z
N LEU A 1 -1.60 -20.80 -39.39
CA LEU A 1 -3.06 -20.60 -39.27
C LEU A 1 -3.84 -21.25 -40.42
N GLY A 2 -3.18 -21.62 -41.54
CA GLY A 2 -3.80 -22.44 -42.59
C GLY A 2 -4.97 -21.71 -43.23
N ASN A 3 -6.09 -22.42 -43.43
CA ASN A 3 -7.31 -21.87 -44.02
C ASN A 3 -7.90 -20.68 -43.24
N ASP A 4 -7.59 -20.55 -41.95
CA ASP A 4 -8.06 -19.42 -41.14
C ASP A 4 -7.22 -18.15 -41.33
N PHE A 5 -6.13 -18.20 -42.11
CA PHE A 5 -5.18 -17.09 -42.16
C PHE A 5 -5.77 -15.81 -42.74
N GLU A 6 -6.60 -15.85 -43.78
CA GLU A 6 -7.19 -14.63 -44.36
C GLU A 6 -8.14 -13.95 -43.38
N LEU A 7 -9.02 -14.72 -42.73
CA LEU A 7 -9.89 -14.19 -41.67
C LEU A 7 -9.07 -13.61 -40.51
N PHE A 8 -8.04 -14.31 -40.05
CA PHE A 8 -7.15 -13.82 -38.99
C PHE A 8 -6.41 -12.54 -39.39
N LYS A 9 -5.94 -12.47 -40.64
CA LYS A 9 -5.22 -11.34 -41.22
C LYS A 9 -6.11 -10.10 -41.29
N THR A 10 -7.36 -10.24 -41.71
CA THR A 10 -8.32 -9.12 -41.69
C THR A 10 -8.67 -8.73 -40.26
N TYR A 11 -8.93 -9.71 -39.39
CA TYR A 11 -9.31 -9.45 -37.99
C TYR A 11 -8.24 -8.68 -37.19
N TYR A 12 -6.95 -8.95 -37.45
CA TYR A 12 -5.82 -8.34 -36.74
C TYR A 12 -4.98 -7.36 -37.58
N ASN A 13 -5.47 -6.95 -38.75
CA ASN A 13 -4.77 -6.02 -39.66
C ASN A 13 -3.32 -6.43 -39.99
N ILE A 14 -3.12 -7.67 -40.45
CA ILE A 14 -1.81 -8.12 -40.97
C ILE A 14 -1.63 -7.57 -42.39
N ASN A 15 -1.47 -6.25 -42.45
CA ASN A 15 -1.30 -5.42 -43.62
C ASN A 15 -0.40 -4.21 -43.23
N SER A 16 -0.31 -3.19 -44.09
CA SER A 16 0.51 -2.00 -43.83
C SER A 16 0.15 -1.26 -42.53
N PHE A 17 -1.11 -1.32 -42.09
CA PHE A 17 -1.57 -0.67 -40.85
C PHE A 17 -1.00 -1.34 -39.59
N GLY A 18 -0.90 -2.68 -39.59
CA GLY A 18 -0.33 -3.43 -38.47
C GLY A 18 1.18 -3.69 -38.58
N LYS A 19 1.85 -3.25 -39.65
CA LYS A 19 3.29 -3.48 -39.84
C LYS A 19 4.08 -2.64 -38.85
N TRP A 20 4.99 -3.27 -38.10
CA TRP A 20 5.89 -2.61 -37.17
C TRP A 20 7.28 -2.46 -37.80
N GLU A 21 8.22 -3.33 -37.42
CA GLU A 21 9.61 -3.32 -37.89
C GLU A 21 9.98 -4.67 -38.48
N GLY A 22 10.78 -4.65 -39.55
CA GLY A 22 11.11 -5.85 -40.33
C GLY A 22 9.86 -6.51 -40.90
N GLU A 23 9.77 -7.83 -40.78
CA GLU A 23 8.60 -8.65 -41.16
C GLU A 23 7.72 -9.01 -39.95
N HIS A 24 7.63 -8.08 -38.98
CA HIS A 24 6.79 -8.22 -37.79
C HIS A 24 5.57 -7.30 -37.84
N TYR A 25 4.47 -7.81 -37.29
CA TYR A 25 3.17 -7.15 -37.26
C TYR A 25 2.63 -7.12 -35.83
N VAL A 26 2.06 -5.99 -35.42
CA VAL A 26 1.27 -5.88 -34.20
C VAL A 26 -0.15 -6.31 -34.52
N LEU A 27 -0.69 -7.21 -33.70
CA LEU A 27 -2.06 -7.69 -33.85
C LEU A 27 -3.03 -6.62 -33.34
N ILE A 28 -3.50 -5.75 -34.25
CA ILE A 28 -4.36 -4.61 -33.93
C ILE A 28 -5.76 -4.85 -34.47
N ARG A 29 -6.79 -4.48 -33.70
CA ARG A 29 -8.18 -4.53 -34.13
C ARG A 29 -8.70 -3.13 -34.40
N ASN A 30 -9.36 -2.95 -35.54
CA ASN A 30 -10.03 -1.71 -35.93
C ASN A 30 -11.47 -1.92 -36.42
N LYS A 31 -11.92 -3.18 -36.53
CA LYS A 31 -13.31 -3.54 -36.85
C LYS A 31 -13.98 -4.24 -35.67
N PRO A 32 -15.28 -3.97 -35.42
CA PRO A 32 -16.09 -4.75 -34.51
C PRO A 32 -16.31 -6.17 -35.05
N ASP A 33 -16.64 -7.13 -34.18
CA ASP A 33 -16.88 -8.53 -34.58
C ASP A 33 -18.02 -8.64 -35.60
N ALA A 34 -19.04 -7.77 -35.51
CA ALA A 34 -20.17 -7.72 -36.44
C ALA A 34 -19.76 -7.51 -37.91
N GLU A 35 -18.86 -6.56 -38.18
CA GLU A 35 -18.37 -6.30 -39.54
C GLU A 35 -17.55 -7.47 -40.08
N ILE A 36 -16.77 -8.15 -39.21
CA ILE A 36 -16.00 -9.33 -39.61
C ILE A 36 -16.92 -10.51 -39.93
N MET A 37 -17.99 -10.70 -39.13
CA MET A 37 -18.97 -11.75 -39.36
C MET A 37 -19.70 -11.56 -40.70
N GLU A 38 -20.07 -10.32 -41.01
CA GLU A 38 -20.70 -9.98 -42.30
C GLU A 38 -19.72 -10.16 -43.48
N GLU A 39 -18.48 -9.68 -43.35
CA GLU A 39 -17.46 -9.77 -44.43
C GLU A 39 -17.09 -11.22 -44.78
N PHE A 40 -17.06 -12.11 -43.78
CA PHE A 40 -16.66 -13.51 -43.96
C PHE A 40 -17.83 -14.51 -43.96
N ASP A 41 -19.08 -14.02 -43.86
CA ASP A 41 -20.30 -14.82 -43.79
C ASP A 41 -20.21 -15.95 -42.75
N ILE A 42 -19.88 -15.58 -41.51
CA ILE A 42 -19.74 -16.52 -40.39
C ILE A 42 -20.61 -16.13 -39.20
N SER A 43 -21.06 -17.13 -38.46
CA SER A 43 -21.79 -16.94 -37.21
C SER A 43 -20.86 -16.46 -36.07
N GLU A 44 -21.46 -15.86 -35.04
CA GLU A 44 -20.76 -15.46 -33.82
C GLU A 44 -20.08 -16.64 -33.14
N GLU A 45 -20.76 -17.78 -33.06
CA GLU A 45 -20.22 -19.01 -32.50
C GLU A 45 -18.96 -19.47 -33.26
N THR A 46 -19.01 -19.47 -34.60
CA THR A 46 -17.85 -19.82 -35.44
C THR A 46 -16.69 -18.84 -35.20
N LEU A 47 -16.95 -17.54 -35.17
CA LEU A 47 -15.90 -16.54 -34.93
C LEU A 47 -15.26 -16.72 -33.54
N HIS A 48 -16.05 -17.01 -32.51
CA HIS A 48 -15.55 -17.33 -31.17
C HIS A 48 -14.64 -18.57 -31.17
N GLN A 49 -15.08 -19.67 -31.77
CA GLN A 49 -14.27 -20.90 -31.89
C GLN A 49 -12.96 -20.64 -32.64
N LYS A 50 -13.01 -19.84 -33.72
CA LYS A 50 -11.81 -19.42 -34.47
C LYS A 50 -10.85 -18.62 -33.58
N LYS A 51 -11.35 -17.61 -32.85
CA LYS A 51 -10.55 -16.77 -31.92
C LYS A 51 -9.81 -17.61 -30.88
N ASP A 52 -10.49 -18.57 -30.26
CA ASP A 52 -9.88 -19.42 -29.23
C ASP A 52 -8.84 -20.40 -29.82
N SER A 53 -9.13 -20.94 -31.01
CA SER A 53 -8.17 -21.75 -31.78
C SER A 53 -6.91 -20.96 -32.16
N TRP A 54 -7.06 -19.71 -32.61
CA TRP A 54 -5.93 -18.83 -32.94
C TRP A 54 -5.11 -18.50 -31.72
N ARG A 55 -5.75 -18.07 -30.62
CA ARG A 55 -5.07 -17.76 -29.35
C ARG A 55 -4.26 -18.96 -28.87
N SER A 56 -4.83 -20.15 -28.89
CA SER A 56 -4.15 -21.39 -28.48
C SER A 56 -2.94 -21.71 -29.38
N LYS A 57 -3.12 -21.67 -30.70
CA LYS A 57 -2.03 -21.92 -31.68
C LYS A 57 -0.91 -20.90 -31.55
N LEU A 58 -1.24 -19.62 -31.44
CA LEU A 58 -0.28 -18.53 -31.32
C LEU A 58 0.42 -18.53 -29.97
N LEU A 59 -0.28 -18.86 -28.88
CA LEU A 59 0.33 -19.04 -27.56
C LEU A 59 1.35 -20.17 -27.58
N ASN A 60 1.00 -21.33 -28.16
CA ASN A 60 1.91 -22.46 -28.31
C ASN A 60 3.14 -22.10 -29.14
N TYR A 61 2.98 -21.31 -30.21
CA TYR A 61 4.11 -20.80 -30.98
C TYR A 61 4.96 -19.78 -30.19
N ARG A 62 4.30 -18.83 -29.51
CA ARG A 62 4.95 -17.80 -28.69
C ARG A 62 5.79 -18.40 -27.57
N ASN A 63 5.29 -19.47 -26.94
CA ASN A 63 5.99 -20.17 -25.86
C ASN A 63 7.27 -20.91 -26.31
N LYS A 64 7.54 -21.01 -27.62
CA LYS A 64 8.82 -21.50 -28.15
C LYS A 64 9.92 -20.42 -28.14
N ARG A 65 9.55 -19.14 -27.99
CA ARG A 65 10.53 -18.05 -27.89
C ARG A 65 11.24 -18.15 -26.55
N ALA A 66 12.53 -17.82 -26.53
CA ALA A 66 13.24 -17.60 -25.28
C ALA A 66 12.47 -16.55 -24.46
N LYS A 67 12.13 -16.88 -23.21
CA LYS A 67 11.47 -15.93 -22.32
C LYS A 67 12.45 -14.79 -22.02
N PRO A 68 11.98 -13.53 -21.90
CA PRO A 68 12.79 -12.48 -21.31
C PRO A 68 13.34 -12.93 -19.97
N ARG A 69 14.53 -12.44 -19.60
CA ARG A 69 15.06 -12.66 -18.24
C ARG A 69 14.02 -12.15 -17.23
N LEU A 70 13.75 -12.94 -16.21
CA LEU A 70 12.96 -12.50 -15.08
C LEU A 70 13.88 -11.65 -14.20
N ASP A 71 13.46 -10.43 -13.87
CA ASP A 71 14.02 -9.76 -12.71
C ASP A 71 13.32 -10.35 -11.48
N ASP A 72 14.02 -11.27 -10.81
CA ASP A 72 13.57 -11.99 -9.63
C ASP A 72 13.97 -11.31 -8.32
N LYS A 73 14.54 -10.10 -8.40
CA LYS A 73 14.87 -9.31 -7.23
C LYS A 73 13.59 -8.86 -6.53
N THR A 74 13.62 -8.93 -5.20
CA THR A 74 12.54 -8.50 -4.33
C THR A 74 12.93 -7.13 -3.76
N GLN A 75 12.14 -6.10 -4.03
CA GLN A 75 12.36 -4.75 -3.50
C GLN A 75 11.53 -4.53 -2.23
N THR A 76 12.12 -3.95 -1.20
CA THR A 76 11.48 -3.83 0.10
C THR A 76 10.27 -2.91 0.07
N SER A 77 10.37 -1.73 -0.54
CA SER A 77 9.23 -0.81 -0.73
C SER A 77 8.03 -1.47 -1.44
N TRP A 78 8.27 -2.18 -2.54
CA TRP A 78 7.22 -2.89 -3.29
C TRP A 78 6.58 -4.02 -2.49
N ASN A 79 7.34 -4.72 -1.66
CA ASN A 79 6.78 -5.75 -0.79
C ASN A 79 5.96 -5.13 0.34
N ALA A 80 6.36 -3.98 0.87
CA ALA A 80 5.57 -3.25 1.86
C ALA A 80 4.24 -2.72 1.27
N LEU A 81 4.26 -2.16 0.05
CA LEU A 81 3.04 -1.77 -0.66
C LEU A 81 2.11 -2.98 -0.87
N MET A 82 2.66 -4.13 -1.26
CA MET A 82 1.90 -5.37 -1.41
C MET A 82 1.34 -5.88 -0.07
N LEU A 83 2.12 -5.78 1.01
CA LEU A 83 1.69 -6.13 2.38
C LEU A 83 0.46 -5.31 2.75
N LYS A 84 0.52 -3.98 2.63
CA LYS A 84 -0.60 -3.09 2.91
C LYS A 84 -1.82 -3.42 2.05
N GLY A 85 -1.63 -3.67 0.75
CA GLY A 85 -2.72 -4.09 -0.14
C GLY A 85 -3.40 -5.40 0.30
N TYR A 86 -2.65 -6.37 0.84
CA TYR A 86 -3.24 -7.58 1.43
C TYR A 86 -4.00 -7.30 2.73
N VAL A 87 -3.52 -6.37 3.55
CA VAL A 87 -4.23 -5.92 4.76
C VAL A 87 -5.55 -5.25 4.38
N ASP A 88 -5.55 -4.36 3.39
CA ASP A 88 -6.76 -3.67 2.92
C ASP A 88 -7.78 -4.67 2.35
N ALA A 89 -7.30 -5.65 1.57
CA ALA A 89 -8.13 -6.75 1.08
C ALA A 89 -8.69 -7.60 2.22
N TYR A 90 -7.91 -7.87 3.27
CA TYR A 90 -8.40 -8.58 4.44
C TYR A 90 -9.47 -7.78 5.20
N LYS A 91 -9.22 -6.49 5.51
CA LYS A 91 -10.18 -5.61 6.18
C LYS A 91 -11.51 -5.55 5.41
N THR A 92 -11.46 -5.52 4.07
CA THR A 92 -12.65 -5.46 3.21
C THR A 92 -13.39 -6.79 3.07
N PHE A 93 -12.67 -7.88 2.78
CA PHE A 93 -13.29 -9.16 2.40
C PHE A 93 -13.36 -10.19 3.53
N GLY A 94 -12.72 -9.94 4.68
CA GLY A 94 -12.60 -10.90 5.79
C GLY A 94 -11.88 -12.21 5.43
N THR A 95 -11.22 -12.27 4.26
CA THR A 95 -10.63 -13.51 3.75
C THR A 95 -9.26 -13.74 4.38
N LYS A 96 -9.17 -14.71 5.30
CA LYS A 96 -7.96 -15.02 6.09
C LYS A 96 -6.69 -15.25 5.24
N LYS A 97 -6.81 -15.77 4.02
CA LYS A 97 -5.67 -15.96 3.10
C LYS A 97 -4.91 -14.66 2.82
N TYR A 98 -5.60 -13.52 2.76
CA TYR A 98 -4.96 -12.22 2.55
C TYR A 98 -4.15 -11.81 3.79
N LEU A 99 -4.73 -11.96 4.99
CA LEU A 99 -4.01 -11.70 6.24
C LEU A 99 -2.79 -12.61 6.40
N ASP A 100 -2.94 -13.91 6.13
CA ASP A 100 -1.84 -14.87 6.22
C ASP A 100 -0.68 -14.50 5.27
N ALA A 101 -1.00 -14.00 4.07
CA ALA A 101 0.00 -13.49 3.13
C ALA A 101 0.68 -12.21 3.63
N ALA A 102 -0.09 -11.27 4.20
CA ALA A 102 0.44 -10.05 4.81
C ALA A 102 1.39 -10.35 5.97
N ILE A 103 0.99 -11.22 6.91
CA ILE A 103 1.82 -11.62 8.06
C ILE A 103 3.10 -12.31 7.60
N LYS A 104 3.01 -13.19 6.60
CA LYS A 104 4.20 -13.86 6.03
C LYS A 104 5.18 -12.84 5.44
N ASN A 105 4.68 -11.87 4.68
CA ASN A 105 5.50 -10.82 4.08
C ASN A 105 6.11 -9.90 5.15
N ALA A 106 5.32 -9.46 6.13
CA ALA A 106 5.79 -8.65 7.24
C ALA A 106 6.89 -9.34 8.04
N THR A 107 6.73 -10.64 8.30
CA THR A 107 7.72 -11.46 8.98
C THR A 107 9.01 -11.58 8.14
N PHE A 108 8.89 -11.78 6.83
CA PHE A 108 10.05 -11.78 5.93
C PHE A 108 10.81 -10.44 5.97
N ILE A 109 10.11 -9.30 5.90
CA ILE A 109 10.76 -7.98 5.98
C ILE A 109 11.47 -7.84 7.33
N ALA A 110 10.80 -8.16 8.44
CA ALA A 110 11.37 -8.07 9.78
C ALA A 110 12.60 -8.98 9.98
N GLU A 111 12.61 -10.18 9.41
CA GLU A 111 13.68 -11.17 9.62
C GLU A 111 14.82 -11.05 8.61
N GLN A 112 14.55 -10.57 7.40
CA GLN A 112 15.52 -10.60 6.29
C GLN A 112 15.95 -9.21 5.84
N GLN A 113 15.12 -8.17 5.99
CA GLN A 113 15.45 -6.82 5.51
C GLN A 113 15.89 -5.88 6.62
N ILE A 114 15.46 -6.08 7.87
CA ILE A 114 15.90 -5.26 9.00
C ILE A 114 17.22 -5.82 9.54
N GLN A 115 18.24 -4.97 9.62
CA GLN A 115 19.54 -5.28 10.18
C GLN A 115 19.54 -5.07 11.70
N ASN A 116 20.57 -5.62 12.37
CA ASN A 116 20.69 -5.56 13.83
C ASN A 116 20.81 -4.13 14.39
N ASP A 117 21.28 -3.19 13.58
CA ASP A 117 21.40 -1.76 13.91
C ASP A 117 20.12 -0.96 13.59
N GLY A 118 19.06 -1.63 13.12
CA GLY A 118 17.80 -1.01 12.72
C GLY A 118 17.75 -0.56 11.25
N ALA A 119 18.85 -0.68 10.50
CA ALA A 119 18.88 -0.31 9.10
C ALA A 119 18.09 -1.30 8.24
N LEU A 120 17.27 -0.79 7.34
CA LEU A 120 16.53 -1.57 6.35
C LEU A 120 17.37 -1.75 5.09
N LEU A 121 17.25 -2.91 4.43
CA LEU A 121 17.86 -3.19 3.14
C LEU A 121 16.85 -3.05 2.00
N HIS A 122 17.32 -2.61 0.83
CA HIS A 122 16.47 -2.31 -0.33
C HIS A 122 16.14 -3.56 -1.17
N ILE A 123 17.12 -4.47 -1.35
CA ILE A 123 17.00 -5.60 -2.28
C ILE A 123 17.26 -6.92 -1.58
N TYR A 124 16.38 -7.89 -1.83
CA TYR A 124 16.63 -9.31 -1.60
C TYR A 124 16.71 -10.10 -2.90
N LYS A 125 17.80 -10.85 -3.06
CA LYS A 125 17.99 -11.75 -4.20
C LYS A 125 18.90 -12.91 -3.83
N ASP A 126 18.58 -14.11 -4.32
CA ASP A 126 19.39 -15.32 -4.14
C ASP A 126 19.75 -15.63 -2.67
N GLY A 127 18.80 -15.41 -1.75
CA GLY A 127 19.01 -15.66 -0.32
C GLY A 127 19.79 -14.56 0.41
N LYS A 128 20.05 -13.42 -0.25
CA LYS A 128 20.87 -12.34 0.28
C LYS A 128 20.16 -11.00 0.20
N SER A 129 20.11 -10.30 1.32
CA SER A 129 19.74 -8.89 1.39
C SER A 129 20.96 -8.01 1.12
N SER A 130 20.74 -6.90 0.41
CA SER A 130 21.82 -5.99 0.00
C SER A 130 21.27 -4.61 -0.35
N ILE A 131 22.18 -3.64 -0.39
CA ILE A 131 21.93 -2.21 -0.67
C ILE A 131 21.16 -1.57 0.49
N ASN A 132 21.68 -0.46 0.98
CA ASN A 132 21.03 0.30 2.04
C ASN A 132 19.65 0.78 1.58
N GLY A 133 18.68 0.77 2.49
CA GLY A 133 17.31 1.19 2.22
C GLY A 133 17.23 2.69 1.94
N TYR A 134 16.38 3.06 1.00
CA TYR A 134 16.00 4.45 0.77
C TYR A 134 14.81 4.81 1.64
N LEU A 135 14.52 6.10 1.81
CA LEU A 135 13.35 6.55 2.58
C LEU A 135 12.04 5.93 2.08
N GLU A 136 11.91 5.62 0.78
CA GLU A 136 10.73 4.90 0.27
C GLU A 136 10.52 3.54 0.94
N ASP A 137 11.60 2.82 1.24
CA ASP A 137 11.52 1.50 1.83
C ASP A 137 11.06 1.61 3.28
N TYR A 138 11.64 2.54 4.04
CA TYR A 138 11.22 2.82 5.41
C TYR A 138 9.77 3.31 5.46
N ALA A 139 9.42 4.33 4.69
CA ALA A 139 8.10 4.92 4.70
C ALA A 139 7.02 3.88 4.34
N ALA A 140 7.24 3.06 3.31
CA ALA A 140 6.30 2.02 2.93
C ALA A 140 6.21 0.89 3.99
N VAL A 141 7.32 0.45 4.58
CA VAL A 141 7.32 -0.59 5.63
C VAL A 141 6.63 -0.11 6.89
N ILE A 142 6.88 1.12 7.33
CA ILE A 142 6.23 1.72 8.50
C ILE A 142 4.71 1.79 8.27
N ASP A 143 4.26 2.29 7.12
CA ASP A 143 2.84 2.35 6.74
C ASP A 143 2.19 0.95 6.74
N ALA A 144 2.90 -0.03 6.18
CA ALA A 144 2.45 -1.42 6.13
C ALA A 144 2.35 -2.06 7.52
N TYR A 145 3.29 -1.78 8.42
CA TYR A 145 3.29 -2.30 9.79
C TYR A 145 2.24 -1.64 10.67
N ILE A 146 1.99 -0.34 10.51
CA ILE A 146 0.84 0.34 11.12
C ILE A 146 -0.45 -0.36 10.68
N ALA A 147 -0.67 -0.51 9.37
CA ALA A 147 -1.88 -1.15 8.85
C ALA A 147 -2.05 -2.60 9.37
N LEU A 148 -0.95 -3.36 9.44
CA LEU A 148 -0.98 -4.73 9.95
C LEU A 148 -1.28 -4.78 11.45
N TYR A 149 -0.74 -3.85 12.25
CA TYR A 149 -1.12 -3.70 13.65
C TYR A 149 -2.62 -3.47 13.78
N GLU A 150 -3.19 -2.50 13.07
CA GLU A 150 -4.63 -2.19 13.17
C GLU A 150 -5.53 -3.38 12.79
N ALA A 151 -5.07 -4.26 11.89
CA ALA A 151 -5.81 -5.44 11.47
C ALA A 151 -5.63 -6.65 12.41
N THR A 152 -4.52 -6.72 13.15
CA THR A 152 -4.15 -7.90 13.97
C THR A 152 -4.13 -7.64 15.47
N LEU A 153 -4.12 -6.39 15.90
CA LEU A 153 -3.87 -5.94 17.27
C LEU A 153 -2.56 -6.47 17.88
N ASN A 154 -1.63 -6.92 17.04
CA ASN A 154 -0.33 -7.43 17.49
C ASN A 154 0.67 -6.27 17.61
N ASP A 155 0.92 -5.87 18.86
CA ASP A 155 1.78 -4.74 19.26
C ASP A 155 3.19 -4.78 18.66
N LYS A 156 3.73 -5.96 18.35
CA LYS A 156 5.01 -6.11 17.64
C LYS A 156 5.12 -5.20 16.42
N TRP A 157 4.06 -5.12 15.60
CA TRP A 157 4.12 -4.38 14.34
C TRP A 157 4.17 -2.87 14.55
N ILE A 158 3.38 -2.32 15.48
CA ILE A 158 3.42 -0.88 15.75
C ILE A 158 4.73 -0.46 16.44
N HIS A 159 5.33 -1.33 17.25
CA HIS A 159 6.65 -1.09 17.82
C HIS A 159 7.76 -1.13 16.78
N LEU A 160 7.76 -2.09 15.85
CA LEU A 160 8.70 -2.11 14.73
C LEU A 160 8.55 -0.87 13.84
N ALA A 161 7.31 -0.41 13.60
CA ALA A 161 7.04 0.83 12.87
C ALA A 161 7.68 2.05 13.57
N LYS A 162 7.59 2.11 14.91
CA LYS A 162 8.25 3.15 15.72
C LYS A 162 9.77 3.08 15.66
N GLU A 163 10.36 1.89 15.77
CA GLU A 163 11.82 1.71 15.69
C GLU A 163 12.38 2.17 14.34
N LEU A 164 11.73 1.79 13.24
CA LEU A 164 12.11 2.25 11.91
C LEU A 164 11.91 3.76 11.74
N THR A 165 10.86 4.33 12.35
CA THR A 165 10.63 5.79 12.37
C THR A 165 11.77 6.52 13.07
N GLU A 166 12.22 6.03 14.23
CA GLU A 166 13.38 6.61 14.91
C GLU A 166 14.66 6.51 14.08
N TYR A 167 14.89 5.39 13.40
CA TYR A 167 16.01 5.25 12.47
C TYR A 167 15.96 6.31 11.36
N THR A 168 14.78 6.58 10.79
CA THR A 168 14.63 7.65 9.79
C THR A 168 14.94 9.05 10.34
N TYR A 169 14.58 9.32 11.60
CA TYR A 169 14.96 10.57 12.25
C TYR A 169 16.48 10.71 12.43
N SER A 170 17.18 9.61 12.72
CA SER A 170 18.63 9.63 12.91
C SER A 170 19.39 9.85 11.61
N HIS A 171 18.95 9.24 10.50
CA HIS A 171 19.77 9.11 9.29
C HIS A 171 19.24 9.86 8.05
N PHE A 172 17.96 10.24 8.05
CA PHE A 172 17.30 10.84 6.88
C PHE A 172 16.75 12.23 7.15
N PHE A 173 16.42 12.58 8.39
CA PHE A 173 15.77 13.84 8.72
C PHE A 173 16.69 15.05 8.58
N ASP A 174 16.22 16.08 7.87
CA ASP A 174 16.83 17.39 7.80
C ASP A 174 16.09 18.37 8.71
N PRO A 175 16.72 18.86 9.80
CA PRO A 175 16.07 19.80 10.71
C PRO A 175 15.83 21.18 10.09
N GLU A 176 16.57 21.58 9.04
CA GLU A 176 16.40 22.90 8.42
C GLU A 176 15.11 22.97 7.60
N SER A 177 14.85 21.97 6.75
CA SER A 177 13.61 21.90 5.97
C SER A 177 12.46 21.20 6.70
N SER A 178 12.73 20.47 7.79
CA SER A 178 11.79 19.55 8.42
C SER A 178 11.25 18.49 7.45
N MET A 179 12.11 17.99 6.56
CA MET A 179 11.83 16.94 5.58
C MET A 179 12.83 15.79 5.74
N PHE A 180 12.55 14.64 5.12
CA PHE A 180 13.45 13.49 5.13
C PHE A 180 14.09 13.33 3.75
N TYR A 181 15.42 13.30 3.70
CA TYR A 181 16.18 12.98 2.49
C TYR A 181 15.81 11.60 1.96
N PHE A 182 15.93 11.41 0.65
CA PHE A 182 15.67 10.11 0.02
C PHE A 182 16.74 9.05 0.37
N THR A 183 18.01 9.44 0.46
CA THR A 183 19.13 8.56 0.81
C THR A 183 19.54 8.75 2.27
N SER A 184 20.21 7.77 2.87
CA SER A 184 20.77 7.87 4.22
C SER A 184 22.00 8.79 4.24
N ASP A 185 22.41 9.25 5.42
CA ASP A 185 23.71 9.89 5.65
C ASP A 185 24.87 8.88 5.79
N GLU A 186 24.56 7.60 5.98
CA GLU A 186 25.52 6.48 5.94
C GLU A 186 25.84 6.01 4.51
N ASP A 187 25.09 6.47 3.51
CA ASP A 187 25.35 6.17 2.10
C ASP A 187 26.61 6.89 1.58
N GLU A 188 27.18 6.39 0.48
CA GLU A 188 28.26 7.09 -0.22
C GLU A 188 27.85 8.55 -0.53
N ALA A 189 28.71 9.48 -0.15
CA ALA A 189 28.41 10.91 -0.25
C ALA A 189 28.08 11.31 -1.70
N LEU A 190 26.83 11.73 -1.92
CA LEU A 190 26.37 12.32 -3.16
C LEU A 190 26.67 13.83 -3.19
N VAL A 191 26.74 14.41 -4.39
CA VAL A 191 26.91 15.86 -4.58
C VAL A 191 25.76 16.65 -3.94
N ALA A 192 24.55 16.09 -3.97
CA ALA A 192 23.38 16.61 -3.27
C ALA A 192 22.43 15.46 -2.93
N ARG A 193 21.84 15.51 -1.73
CA ARG A 193 20.71 14.66 -1.33
C ARG A 193 19.42 15.40 -1.66
N ASN A 194 18.46 14.70 -2.24
CA ASN A 194 17.17 15.28 -2.62
C ASN A 194 16.05 14.78 -1.71
N PHE A 195 14.97 15.55 -1.64
CA PHE A 195 13.71 15.13 -1.06
C PHE A 195 12.79 14.60 -2.16
N GLU A 196 12.18 13.44 -1.95
CA GLU A 196 11.08 12.97 -2.78
C GLU A 196 9.76 13.30 -2.06
N TYR A 197 9.06 14.33 -2.54
CA TYR A 197 7.87 14.88 -1.89
C TYR A 197 6.66 15.08 -2.83
N ARG A 198 6.82 14.91 -4.14
CA ARG A 198 5.71 14.95 -5.10
C ARG A 198 5.28 13.55 -5.45
N ASP A 199 4.00 13.25 -5.28
CA ASP A 199 3.42 11.96 -5.65
C ASP A 199 3.50 11.78 -7.17
N ASN A 200 3.74 10.54 -7.61
CA ASN A 200 3.79 10.16 -9.02
C ASN A 200 3.04 8.85 -9.24
N VAL A 201 3.62 7.87 -9.92
CA VAL A 201 3.04 6.53 -10.11
C VAL A 201 2.68 5.88 -8.77
N ILE A 202 3.46 6.17 -7.73
CA ILE A 202 3.19 5.84 -6.32
C ILE A 202 3.31 7.11 -5.46
N PRO A 203 2.77 7.12 -4.23
CA PRO A 203 2.98 8.22 -3.30
C PRO A 203 4.47 8.43 -3.00
N ALA A 204 4.86 9.69 -2.82
CA ALA A 204 6.22 10.07 -2.47
C ALA A 204 6.61 9.58 -1.08
N SER A 205 7.89 9.21 -0.89
CA SER A 205 8.39 8.76 0.41
C SER A 205 8.12 9.76 1.55
N ASN A 206 8.25 11.07 1.33
CA ASN A 206 7.89 12.06 2.36
C ASN A 206 6.38 12.18 2.61
N SER A 207 5.53 11.94 1.60
CA SER A 207 4.07 12.01 1.76
C SER A 207 3.56 10.83 2.58
N ILE A 208 4.12 9.64 2.35
CA ILE A 208 3.88 8.44 3.18
C ILE A 208 4.42 8.68 4.60
N MET A 209 5.67 9.17 4.72
CA MET A 209 6.29 9.38 6.02
C MET A 209 5.51 10.39 6.88
N ALA A 210 5.02 11.49 6.30
CA ALA A 210 4.19 12.44 7.03
C ALA A 210 2.92 11.78 7.59
N LYS A 211 2.23 10.94 6.80
CA LYS A 211 1.08 10.17 7.28
C LYS A 211 1.46 9.17 8.38
N ASN A 212 2.60 8.51 8.25
CA ASN A 212 3.09 7.60 9.30
C ASN A 212 3.32 8.34 10.61
N LEU A 213 4.00 9.49 10.56
CA LEU A 213 4.24 10.34 11.74
C LEU A 213 2.93 10.83 12.36
N TYR A 214 1.95 11.21 11.54
CA TYR A 214 0.63 11.57 12.03
C TYR A 214 -0.02 10.44 12.83
N ILE A 215 -0.05 9.21 12.29
CA ILE A 215 -0.66 8.06 12.96
C ILE A 215 0.13 7.62 14.20
N LEU A 216 1.46 7.52 14.09
CA LEU A 216 2.33 7.13 15.21
C LEU A 216 2.30 8.15 16.35
N GLY A 217 2.14 9.44 16.03
CA GLY A 217 1.98 10.50 17.04
C GLY A 217 0.79 10.24 17.96
N HIS A 218 -0.31 9.71 17.42
CA HIS A 218 -1.48 9.33 18.22
C HIS A 218 -1.27 8.01 18.98
N HIS A 219 -0.65 7.00 18.37
CA HIS A 219 -0.41 5.71 19.04
C HIS A 219 0.50 5.82 20.26
N PHE A 220 1.50 6.71 20.21
CA PHE A 220 2.55 6.81 21.21
C PHE A 220 2.53 8.08 22.05
N ASP A 221 1.59 9.00 21.81
CA ASP A 221 1.58 10.35 22.42
C ASP A 221 2.93 11.06 22.26
N GLU A 222 3.42 11.10 21.02
CA GLU A 222 4.73 11.68 20.68
C GLU A 222 4.54 13.00 19.92
N PRO A 223 4.59 14.16 20.60
CA PRO A 223 4.38 15.47 19.98
C PRO A 223 5.32 15.73 18.80
N LYS A 224 6.57 15.26 18.88
CA LYS A 224 7.58 15.43 17.82
C LYS A 224 7.05 14.92 16.48
N TYR A 225 6.38 13.77 16.46
CA TYR A 225 5.86 13.19 15.22
C TYR A 225 4.72 14.03 14.64
N GLY A 226 3.75 14.41 15.48
CA GLY A 226 2.60 15.22 15.05
C GLY A 226 3.01 16.61 14.55
N GLU A 227 3.96 17.25 15.23
CA GLU A 227 4.53 18.54 14.83
C GLU A 227 5.29 18.44 13.51
N THR A 228 6.13 17.40 13.36
CA THR A 228 6.88 17.16 12.11
C THR A 228 5.93 16.92 10.94
N SER A 229 4.95 16.02 11.08
CA SER A 229 3.93 15.77 10.06
C SER A 229 3.21 17.05 9.64
N THR A 230 2.80 17.87 10.62
CA THR A 230 2.12 19.14 10.37
C THR A 230 3.01 20.11 9.61
N GLN A 231 4.29 20.19 9.95
CA GLN A 231 5.25 21.06 9.28
C GLN A 231 5.53 20.59 7.84
N MET A 232 5.73 19.29 7.63
CA MET A 232 5.88 18.69 6.29
C MET A 232 4.68 19.01 5.39
N LEU A 233 3.45 18.88 5.91
CA LEU A 233 2.25 19.25 5.17
C LEU A 233 2.25 20.74 4.80
N LYS A 234 2.58 21.63 5.75
CA LYS A 234 2.66 23.09 5.51
C LYS A 234 3.67 23.43 4.41
N ASN A 235 4.80 22.74 4.36
CA ASN A 235 5.85 22.99 3.37
C ASN A 235 5.34 22.79 1.92
N VAL A 236 4.42 21.84 1.70
CA VAL A 236 3.90 21.53 0.35
C VAL A 236 2.61 22.26 -0.01
N LEU A 237 1.90 22.88 0.95
CA LEU A 237 0.63 23.58 0.70
C LEU A 237 0.66 24.59 -0.47
N PRO A 238 1.70 25.45 -0.62
CA PRO A 238 1.75 26.40 -1.73
C PRO A 238 1.78 25.73 -3.11
N GLU A 239 2.36 24.54 -3.20
CA GLU A 239 2.45 23.77 -4.44
C GLU A 239 1.19 22.97 -4.73
N ILE A 240 0.51 22.48 -3.68
CA ILE A 240 -0.79 21.80 -3.78
C ILE A 240 -1.82 22.70 -4.47
N GLU A 241 -1.83 24.00 -4.15
CA GLU A 241 -2.74 24.96 -4.78
C GLU A 241 -2.53 25.08 -6.30
N GLN A 242 -1.29 24.92 -6.77
CA GLN A 242 -0.93 25.06 -8.18
C GLN A 242 -1.07 23.75 -8.96
N TYR A 243 -0.76 22.61 -8.34
CA TYR A 243 -0.71 21.30 -8.99
C TYR A 243 -1.24 20.17 -8.08
N PRO A 244 -2.54 20.18 -7.73
CA PRO A 244 -3.08 19.26 -6.71
C PRO A 244 -2.94 17.77 -7.07
N SER A 245 -2.94 17.42 -8.36
CA SER A 245 -2.84 16.02 -8.79
C SER A 245 -1.49 15.37 -8.45
N GLY A 246 -0.42 16.15 -8.26
CA GLY A 246 0.89 15.67 -7.81
C GLY A 246 1.02 15.50 -6.30
N PHE A 247 -0.07 15.67 -5.53
CA PHE A 247 -0.03 15.69 -4.06
C PHE A 247 -1.25 14.98 -3.44
N SER A 248 -1.76 13.94 -4.12
CA SER A 248 -2.98 13.23 -3.69
C SER A 248 -2.85 12.61 -2.28
N ASN A 249 -1.68 12.08 -1.93
CA ASN A 249 -1.45 11.48 -0.61
C ASN A 249 -1.27 12.55 0.49
N TRP A 250 -0.78 13.74 0.12
CA TRP A 250 -0.77 14.89 1.03
C TRP A 250 -2.17 15.48 1.25
N LEU A 251 -3.01 15.50 0.23
CA LEU A 251 -4.41 15.93 0.34
C LEU A 251 -5.22 15.01 1.28
N ASP A 252 -4.91 13.72 1.28
CA ASP A 252 -5.45 12.76 2.25
C ASP A 252 -5.02 13.09 3.68
N LEU A 253 -3.74 13.41 3.90
CA LEU A 253 -3.26 13.90 5.21
C LEU A 253 -3.93 15.23 5.60
N LEU A 254 -4.09 16.16 4.65
CA LEU A 254 -4.81 17.41 4.87
C LEU A 254 -6.26 17.16 5.31
N ALA A 255 -6.93 16.16 4.74
CA ALA A 255 -8.28 15.77 5.14
C ALA A 255 -8.34 15.29 6.60
N ASN A 256 -7.30 14.60 7.09
CA ASN A 256 -7.19 14.21 8.50
C ASN A 256 -7.02 15.44 9.43
N HIS A 257 -6.32 16.48 8.98
CA HIS A 257 -6.20 17.73 9.76
C HIS A 257 -7.45 18.62 9.72
N GLN A 258 -8.21 18.60 8.61
CA GLN A 258 -9.39 19.47 8.44
C GLN A 258 -10.67 18.88 9.04
N ASN A 259 -10.72 17.57 9.24
CA ASN A 259 -11.86 16.88 9.83
C ASN A 259 -11.50 16.33 11.20
N LYS A 260 -12.49 15.77 11.90
CA LYS A 260 -12.21 15.02 13.12
C LYS A 260 -11.50 13.74 12.76
N PHE A 261 -10.35 13.53 13.38
CA PHE A 261 -9.63 12.28 13.33
C PHE A 261 -9.96 11.47 14.60
N TYR A 262 -10.48 10.26 14.42
CA TYR A 262 -10.98 9.46 15.54
C TYR A 262 -10.01 8.35 15.91
N GLU A 263 -9.70 8.24 17.20
CA GLU A 263 -9.02 7.07 17.78
C GLU A 263 -10.11 6.07 18.16
N VAL A 264 -10.21 4.97 17.42
CA VAL A 264 -11.15 3.88 17.72
C VAL A 264 -10.39 2.78 18.46
N VAL A 265 -10.60 2.71 19.77
CA VAL A 265 -9.87 1.80 20.64
C VAL A 265 -10.77 0.66 21.09
N VAL A 266 -10.36 -0.59 20.88
CA VAL A 266 -11.15 -1.79 21.19
C VAL A 266 -10.38 -2.68 22.16
N VAL A 267 -10.90 -2.86 23.37
CA VAL A 267 -10.21 -3.59 24.44
C VAL A 267 -11.12 -4.63 25.06
N GLY A 268 -10.68 -5.89 25.10
CA GLY A 268 -11.39 -7.03 25.68
C GLY A 268 -11.32 -8.30 24.83
N GLU A 269 -11.83 -9.41 25.35
CA GLU A 269 -11.67 -10.75 24.76
C GLU A 269 -12.14 -10.84 23.29
N ASP A 270 -13.17 -10.07 22.92
CA ASP A 270 -13.76 -10.06 21.58
C ASP A 270 -13.19 -8.96 20.68
N ALA A 271 -12.05 -8.33 21.04
CA ALA A 271 -11.53 -7.18 20.31
C ALA A 271 -11.31 -7.44 18.82
N HIS A 272 -10.82 -8.63 18.44
CA HIS A 272 -10.66 -9.01 17.03
C HIS A 272 -11.99 -9.08 16.27
N GLU A 273 -13.06 -9.57 16.90
CA GLU A 273 -14.39 -9.65 16.29
C GLU A 273 -14.95 -8.25 16.08
N LYS A 274 -14.89 -7.38 17.10
CA LYS A 274 -15.37 -5.99 17.01
C LYS A 274 -14.59 -5.19 15.96
N VAL A 275 -13.28 -5.34 15.89
CA VAL A 275 -12.46 -4.71 14.84
C VAL A 275 -12.84 -5.22 13.45
N ALA A 276 -13.09 -6.52 13.29
CA ALA A 276 -13.57 -7.09 12.02
C ALA A 276 -14.95 -6.54 11.62
N GLU A 277 -15.84 -6.26 12.58
CA GLU A 277 -17.12 -5.61 12.33
C GLU A 277 -16.96 -4.14 11.92
N ILE A 278 -16.08 -3.39 12.59
CA ILE A 278 -15.78 -1.99 12.26
C ILE A 278 -15.24 -1.90 10.82
N ASN A 279 -14.30 -2.78 10.45
CA ASN A 279 -13.66 -2.82 9.13
C ASN A 279 -14.63 -3.07 7.95
N LYS A 280 -15.86 -3.52 8.19
CA LYS A 280 -16.91 -3.64 7.14
C LYS A 280 -17.39 -2.28 6.63
N ASN A 281 -17.05 -1.20 7.33
CA ASN A 281 -17.43 0.16 6.99
C ASN A 281 -16.21 0.92 6.47
N TYR A 282 -16.41 1.73 5.43
CA TYR A 282 -15.36 2.63 4.96
C TYR A 282 -15.28 3.87 5.86
N LEU A 283 -14.22 3.96 6.66
CA LEU A 283 -13.99 5.01 7.65
C LEU A 283 -12.61 5.64 7.41
N PRO A 284 -12.51 6.73 6.61
CA PRO A 284 -11.20 7.26 6.17
C PRO A 284 -10.42 8.03 7.24
N ASN A 285 -11.11 8.60 8.24
CA ASN A 285 -10.50 9.52 9.23
C ASN A 285 -10.42 8.88 10.63
N ILE A 286 -9.99 7.62 10.68
CA ILE A 286 -9.82 6.91 11.94
C ILE A 286 -8.45 6.23 11.98
N LEU A 287 -7.98 5.97 13.20
CA LEU A 287 -7.06 4.87 13.46
C LEU A 287 -7.75 3.82 14.33
N VAL A 288 -7.25 2.60 14.30
CA VAL A 288 -7.71 1.51 15.18
C VAL A 288 -6.58 1.09 16.10
N ALA A 289 -6.86 1.03 17.40
CA ALA A 289 -5.97 0.42 18.38
C ALA A 289 -6.75 -0.60 19.22
N GLY A 290 -6.06 -1.56 19.78
CA GLY A 290 -6.73 -2.53 20.64
C GLY A 290 -5.82 -3.62 21.17
N ASP A 291 -6.35 -4.37 22.12
CA ASP A 291 -5.75 -5.58 22.67
C ASP A 291 -6.85 -6.45 23.30
N THR A 292 -6.60 -7.75 23.38
CA THR A 292 -7.50 -8.73 24.03
C THR A 292 -7.30 -8.81 25.55
N LYS A 293 -6.23 -8.20 26.05
CA LYS A 293 -5.82 -8.20 27.46
C LYS A 293 -5.44 -6.79 27.92
N LYS A 294 -5.18 -6.64 29.22
CA LYS A 294 -4.60 -5.42 29.78
C LYS A 294 -3.26 -5.12 29.09
N SER A 295 -3.10 -3.87 28.65
CA SER A 295 -1.91 -3.35 27.98
C SER A 295 -1.54 -1.98 28.54
N ASP A 296 -0.24 -1.70 28.58
CA ASP A 296 0.31 -0.41 29.02
C ASP A 296 0.53 0.56 27.85
N ALA A 297 0.22 0.14 26.61
CA ALA A 297 0.27 1.02 25.44
C ALA A 297 -0.62 2.25 25.64
N TYR A 298 -0.12 3.43 25.26
CA TYR A 298 -0.73 4.73 25.61
C TYR A 298 -2.25 4.79 25.34
N LEU A 299 -2.69 4.44 24.12
CA LEU A 299 -4.11 4.46 23.76
C LEU A 299 -4.97 3.43 24.51
N LEU A 300 -4.37 2.42 25.15
CA LEU A 300 -5.06 1.30 25.81
C LEU A 300 -5.06 1.40 27.34
N GLN A 301 -4.32 2.35 27.91
CA GLN A 301 -4.17 2.50 29.36
C GLN A 301 -5.51 2.69 30.05
N GLU A 302 -5.75 1.92 31.11
CA GLU A 302 -6.96 1.97 31.94
C GLU A 302 -8.28 1.73 31.16
N ARG A 303 -8.22 0.99 30.04
CA ARG A 303 -9.39 0.64 29.20
C ARG A 303 -9.79 -0.84 29.22
N TYR A 304 -9.04 -1.69 29.93
CA TYR A 304 -9.36 -3.12 30.07
C TYR A 304 -10.22 -3.39 31.30
N PHE A 305 -11.35 -4.06 31.10
CA PHE A 305 -12.24 -4.55 32.15
C PHE A 305 -12.50 -6.04 31.94
N GLU A 306 -12.35 -6.84 32.99
CA GLU A 306 -12.51 -8.30 32.91
C GLU A 306 -13.96 -8.68 32.54
N GLY A 307 -14.11 -9.57 31.56
CA GLY A 307 -15.40 -10.12 31.14
C GLY A 307 -16.23 -9.25 30.19
N GLU A 308 -15.73 -8.09 29.75
CA GLU A 308 -16.46 -7.21 28.82
C GLU A 308 -15.51 -6.59 27.78
N THR A 309 -15.97 -6.50 26.53
CA THR A 309 -15.21 -5.87 25.44
C THR A 309 -15.79 -4.49 25.14
N PHE A 310 -14.98 -3.45 25.32
CA PHE A 310 -15.38 -2.06 25.14
C PHE A 310 -14.76 -1.44 23.89
N ILE A 311 -15.56 -0.61 23.22
CA ILE A 311 -15.17 0.25 22.11
C ILE A 311 -15.20 1.70 22.59
N TYR A 312 -14.06 2.36 22.52
CA TYR A 312 -13.86 3.76 22.84
C TYR A 312 -13.68 4.54 21.54
N VAL A 313 -14.43 5.63 21.38
CA VAL A 313 -14.28 6.54 20.23
C VAL A 313 -13.84 7.89 20.79
N CYS A 314 -12.60 8.27 20.47
CA CYS A 314 -11.94 9.45 21.01
C CYS A 314 -11.51 10.41 19.91
N VAL A 315 -11.38 11.69 20.24
CA VAL A 315 -10.78 12.72 19.38
C VAL A 315 -9.83 13.52 20.26
N ASN A 316 -8.55 13.57 19.90
CA ASN A 316 -7.51 14.27 20.66
C ASN A 316 -7.52 13.88 22.16
N ASN A 317 -7.43 12.57 22.45
CA ASN A 317 -7.49 12.02 23.81
C ASN A 317 -8.80 12.23 24.60
N ALA A 318 -9.84 12.84 24.00
CA ALA A 318 -11.16 13.01 24.62
C ALA A 318 -12.15 11.96 24.10
N CYS A 319 -12.54 11.02 24.96
CA CYS A 319 -13.42 9.90 24.59
C CYS A 319 -14.91 10.15 24.91
N ARG A 320 -15.79 9.56 24.10
CA ARG A 320 -17.18 9.30 24.50
C ARG A 320 -17.23 8.21 25.57
N LEU A 321 -18.40 8.04 26.21
CA LEU A 321 -18.63 6.86 27.05
C LEU A 321 -18.43 5.59 26.20
N PRO A 322 -17.67 4.60 26.68
CA PRO A 322 -17.42 3.37 25.93
C PRO A 322 -18.72 2.58 25.74
N VAL A 323 -18.75 1.81 24.66
CA VAL A 323 -19.91 0.99 24.27
C VAL A 323 -19.46 -0.41 23.89
N THR A 324 -20.35 -1.39 23.99
CA THR A 324 -20.05 -2.79 23.63
C THR A 324 -20.58 -3.16 22.25
N GLU A 325 -21.55 -2.40 21.71
CA GLU A 325 -22.12 -2.62 20.38
C GLU A 325 -21.39 -1.81 19.30
N THR A 326 -20.88 -2.49 18.27
CA THR A 326 -20.20 -1.85 17.13
C THR A 326 -21.08 -0.84 16.41
N GLU A 327 -22.36 -1.16 16.19
CA GLU A 327 -23.32 -0.24 15.55
C GLU A 327 -23.41 1.10 16.29
N LYS A 328 -23.42 1.07 17.63
CA LYS A 328 -23.47 2.27 18.46
C LYS A 328 -22.18 3.07 18.37
N ALA A 329 -21.02 2.40 18.40
CA ALA A 329 -19.72 3.05 18.24
C ALA A 329 -19.62 3.78 16.89
N LEU A 330 -20.10 3.16 15.80
CA LEU A 330 -20.11 3.77 14.47
C LEU A 330 -20.92 5.07 14.43
N THR A 331 -21.98 5.22 15.23
CA THR A 331 -22.74 6.49 15.30
C THR A 331 -21.95 7.66 15.91
N PHE A 332 -20.83 7.38 16.61
CA PHE A 332 -19.97 8.40 17.20
C PHE A 332 -18.96 8.96 16.19
N ILE A 333 -18.73 8.24 15.09
CA ILE A 333 -17.84 8.62 13.99
C ILE A 333 -18.72 9.33 12.94
N LYS A 334 -18.51 10.65 12.79
CA LYS A 334 -19.30 11.53 11.92
C LYS A 334 -18.44 12.18 10.85
#